data_AF-A0A3C1REL6-F1
#
_entry.id   AF-A0A3C1REL6-F1
#
_cell.length_a   1.000
_cell.length_b   1.000
_cell.length_c   1.000
_cell.angle_alpha   90.00
_cell.angle_beta   90.00
_cell.angle_gamma   90.00
#
_symmetry.space_group_name_H-M   'P 1'
#
loop_
_entity.id
_entity.type
_entity.pdbx_description
1 polymer ?
#
loop_
_entity_poly.entity_id
_entity_poly.type
_entity_poly.pdbx_seq_one_letter_code
_entity_poly.pdbx_strand_id
1 'polypeptide(L)'
;MLYYTFDVKNNSSEIISKIKIEIEKLIEVYDDEMEIYHKYGKKLPKDAPRNIEYQNITRLRKLLSEAKTDIDFAEKNQYVQSFSIKVMIRKDFHSIFCKICSQEYSPEEIIYETWSRGESLFASGGKTLLCENNHFLFGYMEWNS
;
A
#
# COMPACT_ATOMS: atom_id res chain seq x y z
N MET A 1 3.16 8.77 -17.90
CA MET A 1 3.22 8.20 -16.55
C MET A 1 1.95 7.41 -16.33
N LEU A 2 2.06 6.15 -15.90
CA LEU A 2 0.90 5.28 -15.67
C LEU A 2 0.66 5.10 -14.17
N TYR A 3 -0.59 5.02 -13.79
CA TYR A 3 -0.99 4.95 -12.39
C TYR A 3 -1.74 3.66 -12.05
N TYR A 4 -1.54 3.21 -10.83
CA TYR A 4 -2.43 2.31 -10.11
C TYR A 4 -3.27 3.14 -9.14
N THR A 5 -4.58 2.91 -9.12
CA THR A 5 -5.48 3.53 -8.15
C THR A 5 -6.23 2.50 -7.33
N PHE A 6 -6.47 2.79 -6.06
CA PHE A 6 -7.37 2.01 -5.23
C PHE A 6 -8.20 2.86 -4.29
N ASP A 7 -9.40 2.36 -4.01
CA ASP A 7 -10.36 3.02 -3.14
C ASP A 7 -10.17 2.57 -1.70
N VAL A 8 -10.24 3.53 -0.78
CA VAL A 8 -10.34 3.28 0.65
C VAL A 8 -11.80 3.43 1.03
N LYS A 9 -12.35 2.43 1.72
CA LYS A 9 -13.75 2.38 2.12
C LYS A 9 -13.90 2.41 3.63
N ASN A 10 -14.99 3.00 4.11
CA ASN A 10 -15.40 2.90 5.50
C ASN A 10 -16.11 1.55 5.78
N ASN A 11 -16.53 1.33 7.02
CA ASN A 11 -17.25 0.11 7.44
C ASN A 11 -18.59 -0.10 6.71
N SER A 12 -19.16 0.97 6.13
CA SER A 12 -20.39 0.91 5.32
C SER A 12 -20.11 0.65 3.83
N SER A 13 -18.86 0.31 3.47
CA SER A 13 -18.39 0.14 2.09
C SER A 13 -18.47 1.40 1.22
N GLU A 14 -18.62 2.58 1.83
CA GLU A 14 -18.57 3.84 1.10
C GLU A 14 -17.11 4.23 0.88
N ILE A 15 -16.77 4.58 -0.36
CA ILE A 15 -15.47 5.16 -0.68
C ILE A 15 -15.33 6.46 0.12
N ILE A 16 -14.23 6.61 0.84
CA ILE A 16 -13.88 7.81 1.63
C ILE A 16 -12.67 8.54 1.04
N SER A 17 -11.78 7.79 0.38
CA SER A 17 -10.65 8.33 -0.35
C SER A 17 -10.26 7.43 -1.51
N LYS A 18 -9.48 7.98 -2.44
CA LYS A 18 -8.88 7.23 -3.55
C LYS A 18 -7.39 7.56 -3.60
N ILE A 19 -6.55 6.54 -3.58
CA ILE A 19 -5.10 6.69 -3.60
C ILE A 19 -4.59 6.42 -5.01
N LYS A 20 -3.67 7.28 -5.48
CA LYS A 20 -3.00 7.17 -6.78
C LYS A 20 -1.51 6.92 -6.56
N ILE A 21 -1.00 5.85 -7.16
CA ILE A 21 0.40 5.43 -7.08
C ILE A 21 0.95 5.33 -8.50
N GLU A 22 2.13 5.88 -8.74
CA GLU A 22 2.86 5.65 -9.98
C GLU A 22 3.27 4.18 -10.07
N ILE A 23 3.01 3.53 -11.22
CA ILE A 23 3.30 2.11 -11.41
C ILE A 23 4.78 1.80 -11.11
N GLU A 24 5.69 2.71 -11.45
CA GLU A 24 7.13 2.57 -11.18
C GLU A 24 7.43 2.40 -9.68
N LYS A 25 6.77 3.17 -8.81
CA LYS A 25 6.93 3.07 -7.35
C LYS A 25 6.44 1.75 -6.79
N LEU A 26 5.40 1.18 -7.40
CA LEU A 26 4.94 -0.15 -7.03
C LEU A 26 5.88 -1.26 -7.55
N ILE A 27 6.49 -1.08 -8.72
CA ILE A 27 7.53 -1.98 -9.24
C ILE A 27 8.76 -1.97 -8.32
N GLU A 28 9.22 -0.80 -7.89
CA GLU A 28 10.34 -0.67 -6.93
C GLU A 28 10.09 -1.51 -5.66
N VAL A 29 8.89 -1.42 -5.07
CA VAL A 29 8.49 -2.24 -3.92
C VAL A 29 8.53 -3.74 -4.23
N TYR A 30 8.08 -4.16 -5.41
CA TYR A 30 8.11 -5.57 -5.80
C TYR A 30 9.54 -6.08 -6.03
N ASP A 31 10.40 -5.28 -6.63
CA ASP A 31 11.80 -5.64 -6.84
C ASP A 31 12.53 -5.81 -5.50
N ASP A 32 12.27 -4.94 -4.51
CA ASP A 32 12.79 -5.09 -3.14
C ASP A 32 12.32 -6.41 -2.49
N GLU A 33 11.05 -6.77 -2.62
CA GLU A 33 10.51 -8.01 -2.04
C GLU A 33 11.05 -9.27 -2.72
N MET A 34 11.30 -9.20 -4.02
CA MET A 34 11.96 -10.27 -4.77
C MET A 34 13.41 -10.44 -4.31
N GLU A 35 14.13 -9.34 -4.04
CA GLU A 35 15.49 -9.40 -3.48
C GLU A 35 15.49 -10.06 -2.09
N ILE A 36 14.59 -9.63 -1.20
CA ILE A 36 14.41 -10.23 0.14
C ILE A 36 14.13 -11.73 0.02
N TYR A 37 13.27 -12.14 -0.91
CA TYR A 37 13.00 -13.54 -1.18
C TYR A 37 14.26 -14.29 -1.63
N HIS A 38 15.05 -13.74 -2.55
CA HIS A 38 16.27 -14.39 -3.02
C HIS A 38 17.30 -14.57 -1.90
N LYS A 39 17.39 -13.59 -0.99
CA LYS A 39 18.34 -13.61 0.12
C LYS A 39 17.94 -14.58 1.24
N TYR A 40 16.65 -14.61 1.59
CA TYR A 40 16.16 -15.32 2.77
C TYR A 40 15.11 -16.38 2.47
N GLY A 41 14.16 -16.10 1.57
CA GLY A 41 13.03 -16.96 1.27
C GLY A 41 13.37 -18.22 0.48
N LYS A 42 14.31 -18.14 -0.47
CA LYS A 42 14.68 -19.27 -1.36
C LYS A 42 15.22 -20.50 -0.62
N LYS A 43 15.73 -20.32 0.61
CA LYS A 43 16.27 -21.41 1.44
C LYS A 43 15.17 -22.13 2.24
N LEU A 44 13.94 -21.61 2.25
CA LEU A 44 12.82 -22.19 2.98
C LEU A 44 12.31 -23.47 2.28
N PRO A 45 11.57 -24.33 3.01
CA PRO A 45 10.85 -25.46 2.42
C PRO A 45 9.95 -25.05 1.25
N LYS A 46 9.74 -25.94 0.28
CA LYS A 46 9.00 -25.63 -0.97
C LYS A 46 7.54 -25.25 -0.72
N ASP A 47 6.95 -25.76 0.34
CA ASP A 47 5.58 -25.49 0.81
C ASP A 47 5.47 -24.23 1.69
N ALA A 48 6.59 -23.54 1.96
CA ALA A 48 6.56 -22.30 2.72
C ALA A 48 5.69 -21.24 1.99
N PRO A 49 4.80 -20.53 2.72
CA PRO A 49 3.95 -19.48 2.14
C PRO A 49 4.72 -18.41 1.36
N ARG A 50 5.98 -18.17 1.75
CA ARG A 50 6.87 -17.20 1.10
C ARG A 50 7.14 -17.53 -0.38
N ASN A 51 7.10 -18.81 -0.78
CA ASN A 51 7.25 -19.19 -2.19
C ASN A 51 6.01 -18.82 -3.02
N ILE A 52 4.81 -18.97 -2.43
CA ILE A 52 3.54 -18.57 -3.04
C ILE A 52 3.49 -17.05 -3.21
N GLU A 53 3.89 -16.31 -2.17
CA GLU A 53 4.00 -14.85 -2.22
C GLU A 53 4.97 -14.39 -3.32
N TYR A 54 6.16 -15.00 -3.41
CA TYR A 54 7.12 -14.69 -4.48
C TYR A 54 6.56 -14.92 -5.89
N GLN A 55 5.83 -16.02 -6.11
CA GLN A 55 5.17 -16.27 -7.41
C GLN A 55 4.14 -15.19 -7.73
N ASN A 56 3.36 -14.77 -6.74
CA ASN A 56 2.37 -13.70 -6.91
C ASN A 56 3.05 -12.35 -7.21
N ILE A 57 4.07 -11.97 -6.44
CA ILE A 57 4.84 -10.73 -6.69
C ILE A 57 5.43 -10.75 -8.09
N THR A 58 6.08 -11.85 -8.49
CA THR A 58 6.69 -11.97 -9.83
C THR A 58 5.66 -11.78 -10.94
N ARG A 59 4.46 -12.39 -10.78
CA ARG A 59 3.36 -12.23 -11.73
C ARG A 59 2.86 -10.79 -11.79
N LEU A 60 2.64 -10.14 -10.64
CA LEU A 60 2.14 -8.77 -10.57
C LEU A 60 3.14 -7.77 -11.12
N ARG A 61 4.43 -7.93 -10.79
CA ARG A 61 5.52 -7.12 -11.33
C ARG A 61 5.61 -7.19 -12.85
N LYS A 62 5.44 -8.39 -13.43
CA LYS A 62 5.35 -8.54 -14.88
C LYS A 62 4.14 -7.80 -15.46
N LEU A 63 2.96 -7.94 -14.87
CA LEU A 63 1.75 -7.24 -15.30
C LEU A 63 1.93 -5.70 -15.28
N LEU A 64 2.54 -5.17 -14.22
CA LEU A 64 2.85 -3.75 -14.11
C LEU A 64 3.85 -3.29 -15.16
N SER A 65 4.89 -4.09 -15.44
CA SER A 65 5.92 -3.75 -16.44
C SER A 65 5.38 -3.73 -17.88
N GLU A 66 4.34 -4.52 -18.15
CA GLU A 66 3.69 -4.63 -19.46
C GLU A 66 2.50 -3.66 -19.63
N ALA A 67 2.21 -2.85 -18.60
CA ALA A 67 1.12 -1.89 -18.60
C ALA A 67 1.29 -0.85 -19.72
N LYS A 68 0.21 -0.60 -20.47
CA LYS A 68 0.15 0.46 -21.51
C LYS A 68 -0.81 1.58 -21.15
N THR A 69 -1.62 1.37 -20.12
CA THR A 69 -2.64 2.28 -19.60
C THR A 69 -2.64 2.17 -18.09
N ASP A 70 -3.31 3.11 -17.42
CA ASP A 70 -3.55 3.03 -15.99
C ASP A 70 -4.19 1.68 -15.64
N ILE A 71 -3.76 1.11 -14.51
CA ILE A 71 -4.22 -0.18 -14.05
C ILE A 71 -5.19 0.02 -12.89
N ASP A 72 -6.39 -0.52 -13.06
CA ASP A 72 -7.28 -0.82 -11.95
C ASP A 72 -7.22 -2.32 -11.69
N PHE A 73 -6.49 -2.71 -10.65
CA PHE A 73 -6.65 -4.06 -10.11
C PHE A 73 -7.95 -4.04 -9.33
N ALA A 74 -9.07 -4.34 -10.02
CA ALA A 74 -10.39 -4.51 -9.42
C ALA A 74 -10.28 -5.20 -8.05
N GLU A 75 -11.17 -4.87 -7.10
CA GLU A 75 -11.13 -5.14 -5.63
C GLU A 75 -10.62 -6.50 -5.13
N LYS A 76 -10.44 -7.49 -6.01
CA LYS A 76 -10.04 -8.87 -5.74
C LYS A 76 -8.54 -9.11 -5.59
N ASN A 77 -7.66 -8.11 -5.75
CA ASN A 77 -6.21 -8.35 -5.68
C ASN A 77 -5.57 -7.83 -4.38
N GLN A 78 -5.86 -8.56 -3.29
CA GLN A 78 -5.37 -8.26 -1.93
C GLN A 78 -3.84 -8.07 -1.87
N TYR A 79 -3.07 -8.80 -2.69
CA TYR A 79 -1.61 -8.65 -2.72
C TYR A 79 -1.16 -7.26 -3.17
N VAL A 80 -1.78 -6.72 -4.23
CA VAL A 80 -1.43 -5.38 -4.72
C VAL A 80 -1.70 -4.33 -3.64
N GLN A 81 -2.85 -4.41 -2.99
CA GLN A 81 -3.21 -3.48 -1.92
C GLN A 81 -2.24 -3.60 -0.73
N SER A 82 -1.91 -4.82 -0.30
CA SER A 82 -0.95 -5.05 0.80
C SER A 82 0.43 -4.47 0.52
N PHE A 83 0.95 -4.65 -0.70
CA PHE A 83 2.25 -4.07 -1.06
C PHE A 83 2.19 -2.57 -1.31
N SER A 84 1.05 -2.03 -1.72
CA SER A 84 0.84 -0.59 -1.84
C SER A 84 1.01 0.13 -0.51
N ILE A 85 0.77 -0.54 0.63
CA ILE A 85 1.06 0.00 1.96
C ILE A 85 2.55 0.40 2.09
N LYS A 86 3.49 -0.34 1.49
CA LYS A 86 4.92 0.02 1.53
C LYS A 86 5.21 1.33 0.80
N VAL A 87 4.49 1.62 -0.28
CA VAL A 87 4.55 2.93 -0.96
C VAL A 87 4.01 4.02 -0.04
N MET A 88 2.91 3.75 0.68
CA MET A 88 2.35 4.70 1.65
C MET A 88 3.30 4.98 2.81
N ILE A 89 3.98 3.96 3.33
CA ILE A 89 4.99 4.08 4.39
C ILE A 89 6.18 4.94 3.92
N ARG A 90 6.65 4.73 2.68
CA ARG A 90 7.73 5.53 2.08
C ARG A 90 7.31 6.96 1.74
N LYS A 91 6.00 7.24 1.71
CA LYS A 91 5.40 8.49 1.22
C LYS A 91 5.66 8.75 -0.26
N ASP A 92 5.88 7.70 -1.05
CA ASP A 92 6.18 7.77 -2.49
C ASP A 92 4.93 7.59 -3.37
N PHE A 93 3.74 7.91 -2.84
CA PHE A 93 2.51 7.90 -3.64
C PHE A 93 2.35 9.22 -4.38
N HIS A 94 1.54 9.23 -5.44
CA HIS A 94 1.34 10.43 -6.25
C HIS A 94 0.35 11.39 -5.58
N SER A 95 -0.84 10.91 -5.23
CA SER A 95 -1.86 11.72 -4.54
C SER A 95 -2.89 10.87 -3.79
N ILE A 96 -3.59 11.50 -2.86
CA ILE A 96 -4.79 10.94 -2.21
C ILE A 96 -5.96 11.92 -2.40
N PHE A 97 -7.04 11.45 -3.00
CA PHE A 97 -8.29 12.17 -3.10
C PHE A 97 -9.12 12.03 -1.81
N CYS A 98 -9.51 13.14 -1.20
CA CYS A 98 -10.47 13.17 -0.09
C CYS A 98 -11.88 13.36 -0.62
N LYS A 99 -12.81 12.43 -0.34
CA LYS A 99 -14.20 12.57 -0.79
C LYS A 99 -14.94 13.74 -0.14
N ILE A 100 -14.69 14.02 1.13
CA ILE A 100 -15.40 15.08 1.87
C ILE A 100 -14.99 16.46 1.34
N CYS A 101 -13.69 16.69 1.15
CA CYS A 101 -13.19 17.94 0.58
C CYS A 101 -13.36 18.03 -0.94
N SER A 102 -13.58 16.89 -1.62
CA SER A 102 -13.54 16.79 -3.09
C SER A 102 -12.25 17.33 -3.71
N GLN A 103 -11.11 17.02 -3.08
CA GLN A 103 -9.79 17.54 -3.44
C GLN A 103 -8.71 16.44 -3.37
N GLU A 104 -7.71 16.50 -4.26
CA GLU A 104 -6.50 15.68 -4.21
C GLU A 104 -5.41 16.39 -3.39
N TYR A 105 -4.70 15.60 -2.58
CA TYR A 105 -3.58 16.04 -1.75
C TYR A 105 -2.31 15.27 -2.14
N SER A 106 -1.19 15.98 -2.25
CA SER A 106 0.16 15.43 -2.37
C SER A 106 0.65 14.84 -1.04
N PRO A 107 1.67 13.96 -1.03
CA PRO A 107 2.22 13.41 0.21
C PRO A 107 2.63 14.46 1.25
N GLU A 108 3.10 15.63 0.81
CA GLU A 108 3.54 16.74 1.65
C GLU A 108 2.39 17.44 2.38
N GLU A 109 1.18 17.37 1.83
CA GLU A 109 -0.03 17.99 2.38
C GLU A 109 -0.78 17.05 3.35
N ILE A 110 -0.33 15.80 3.48
CA ILE A 110 -0.95 14.81 4.37
C ILE A 110 -0.44 14.96 5.80
N ILE A 111 -1.37 14.96 6.75
CA ILE A 111 -1.07 14.88 8.18
C ILE A 111 -0.94 13.40 8.55
N TYR A 112 0.20 13.03 9.14
CA TYR A 112 0.50 11.68 9.58
C TYR A 112 0.41 11.59 11.11
N GLU A 113 -0.70 11.08 11.63
CA GLU A 113 -0.88 10.86 13.05
C GLU A 113 -0.46 9.45 13.45
N THR A 114 0.24 9.34 14.58
CA THR A 114 0.61 8.03 15.14
C THR A 114 -0.46 7.61 16.13
N TRP A 115 -0.95 6.39 16.00
CA TRP A 115 -1.83 5.79 17.00
C TRP A 115 -1.18 4.55 17.57
N SER A 116 -1.49 4.27 18.83
CA SER A 116 -1.04 3.08 19.54
C SER A 116 -2.16 2.56 20.43
N ARG A 117 -2.30 1.25 20.52
CA ARG A 117 -3.25 0.56 21.40
C ARG A 117 -2.53 -0.56 22.15
N GLY A 118 -2.72 -0.62 23.46
CA GLY A 118 -2.08 -1.58 24.36
C GLY A 118 -1.03 -0.95 25.27
N GLU A 119 -0.46 -1.74 26.18
CA GLU A 119 0.58 -1.31 27.12
C GLU A 119 1.90 -2.06 26.86
N SER A 120 3.03 -1.37 26.97
CA SER A 120 4.39 -1.96 26.93
C SER A 120 4.64 -2.83 25.69
N LEU A 121 5.17 -4.06 25.85
CA LEU A 121 5.51 -5.02 24.78
C LEU A 121 4.32 -5.51 23.94
N PHE A 122 3.08 -5.20 24.33
CA PHE A 122 1.86 -5.57 23.59
C PHE A 122 1.24 -4.37 22.85
N ALA A 123 1.90 -3.21 22.87
CA ALA A 123 1.45 -2.05 22.12
C ALA A 123 1.57 -2.31 20.61
N SER A 124 0.43 -2.28 19.94
CA SER A 124 0.34 -2.28 18.47
C SER A 124 -0.06 -0.89 18.01
N GLY A 125 0.49 -0.45 16.90
CA GLY A 125 0.27 0.91 16.43
C GLY A 125 0.34 1.01 14.93
N GLY A 126 0.29 2.25 14.48
CA GLY A 126 0.37 2.55 13.06
C GLY A 126 0.25 4.03 12.80
N LYS A 127 0.02 4.33 11.53
CA LYS A 127 -0.23 5.69 11.08
C LYS A 127 -1.65 5.82 10.56
N THR A 128 -2.21 6.98 10.85
CA THR A 128 -3.44 7.50 10.26
C THR A 128 -3.06 8.69 9.40
N LEU A 129 -3.53 8.69 8.16
CA LEU A 129 -3.33 9.77 7.20
C LEU A 129 -4.61 10.58 7.13
N LEU A 130 -4.48 11.89 7.39
CA LEU A 130 -5.58 12.86 7.38
C LEU A 130 -5.29 13.96 6.35
N CYS A 131 -6.34 14.54 5.76
CA CYS A 131 -6.17 15.82 5.05
C CYS A 131 -6.01 16.97 6.04
N GLU A 132 -5.67 18.18 5.56
CA GLU A 132 -5.56 19.41 6.37
C GLU A 132 -6.83 19.74 7.19
N ASN A 133 -8.00 19.25 6.76
CA ASN A 133 -9.28 19.42 7.44
C ASN A 133 -9.59 18.27 8.43
N ASN A 134 -8.60 17.45 8.79
CA ASN A 134 -8.71 16.31 9.71
C ASN A 134 -9.67 15.18 9.27
N HIS A 135 -9.98 15.06 7.98
CA HIS A 135 -10.74 13.91 7.48
C HIS A 135 -9.84 12.70 7.29
N PHE A 136 -10.31 11.52 7.73
CA PHE A 136 -9.61 10.26 7.53
C PHE A 136 -9.48 9.91 6.04
N LEU A 137 -8.25 9.64 5.60
CA LEU A 137 -7.94 9.25 4.23
C LEU A 137 -7.47 7.81 4.13
N PHE A 138 -6.53 7.41 4.98
CA PHE A 138 -5.94 6.08 4.95
C PHE A 138 -5.34 5.72 6.31
N GLY A 139 -5.18 4.43 6.58
CA GLY A 139 -4.50 3.99 7.79
C GLY A 139 -3.79 2.66 7.55
N TYR A 140 -2.66 2.48 8.20
CA TYR A 140 -1.90 1.23 8.14
C TYR A 140 -1.28 0.93 9.51
N MET A 141 -1.11 -0.36 9.79
CA MET A 141 -0.41 -0.82 10.97
C MET A 141 1.10 -0.84 10.72
N GLU A 142 1.87 -0.40 11.70
CA GLU A 142 3.30 -0.57 11.75
C GLU A 142 3.58 -1.64 12.83
N TRP A 143 4.18 -2.75 12.43
CA TRP A 143 4.66 -3.72 13.41
C TRP A 143 5.94 -3.17 14.01
N ASN A 144 5.96 -2.97 15.33
CA ASN A 144 7.18 -2.77 16.09
C ASN A 144 8.03 -4.04 15.92
N SER A 145 9.03 -3.98 15.03
CA SER A 145 10.02 -5.04 14.83
C SER A 145 11.22 -4.80 15.74
#